data_AF-A0A914Y544-F1
#
_entry.id   AF-A0A914Y544-F1
#
_cell.length_a   1.000
_cell.length_b   1.000
_cell.length_c   1.000
_cell.angle_alpha   90.00
_cell.angle_beta   90.00
_cell.angle_gamma   90.00
#
_symmetry.space_group_name_H-M   'P 1'
#
loop_
_entity.id
_entity.type
_entity.pdbx_description
1 polymer ?
#
loop_
_entity_poly.entity_id
_entity_poly.type
_entity_poly.pdbx_seq_one_letter_code
_entity_poly.pdbx_strand_id
1 'polypeptide(L)'
;MMILLFLPSILLLIAFPSNIFGQFSSQNYPDPRTEPLRCKLLLPGQICDPSDILNDAERRKLNEKIQQLGSVTAQIRNTSPQCVGSPNQNLQIIVALIEKIGVNPLDPVDIERFTNSLRLKYLNFQELNCDTLVLIVNSRRDRQVFTVAGKDAKLSRDVLQTAFHRNIGHFRQGHYVLGLEGMIEYIVSSYTSTHIVQVPSPEVLGPTNNGLES
;
A
#
# COMPACT_ATOMS: atom_id res chain seq x y z
N MET A 1 -59.97 21.24 43.95
CA MET A 1 -58.95 20.51 44.71
C MET A 1 -58.08 19.76 43.71
N MET A 2 -56.77 19.84 43.90
CA MET A 2 -55.72 19.78 42.88
C MET A 2 -55.48 18.37 42.31
N ILE A 3 -55.27 18.30 41.00
CA ILE A 3 -54.87 17.12 40.22
C ILE A 3 -53.42 16.76 40.55
N LEU A 4 -53.15 15.50 40.89
CA LEU A 4 -51.79 14.95 41.01
C LEU A 4 -51.74 13.60 40.27
N LEU A 5 -51.49 13.68 38.96
CA LEU A 5 -51.07 12.56 38.12
C LEU A 5 -49.57 12.35 38.36
N PHE A 6 -49.21 11.25 39.01
CA PHE A 6 -47.83 10.78 39.08
C PHE A 6 -47.47 10.09 37.75
N LEU A 7 -46.83 10.83 36.85
CA LEU A 7 -46.09 10.27 35.73
C LEU A 7 -44.69 9.87 36.22
N PRO A 8 -44.27 8.60 36.14
CA PRO A 8 -42.87 8.26 36.35
C PRO A 8 -42.09 8.77 35.14
N SER A 9 -41.22 9.75 35.37
CA SER A 9 -40.24 10.22 34.40
C SER A 9 -39.35 9.06 33.97
N ILE A 10 -39.70 8.42 32.85
CA ILE A 10 -38.85 7.47 32.14
C ILE A 10 -37.72 8.31 31.52
N LEU A 11 -36.62 8.43 32.27
CA LEU A 11 -35.36 8.98 31.78
C LEU A 11 -34.77 7.95 30.80
N LEU A 12 -35.14 8.08 29.53
CA LEU A 12 -34.59 7.29 28.43
C LEU A 12 -33.12 7.71 28.25
N LEU A 13 -32.20 7.03 28.95
CA LEU A 13 -30.77 7.10 28.67
C LEU A 13 -30.53 6.56 27.26
N ILE A 14 -30.55 7.45 26.27
CA ILE A 14 -30.07 7.17 24.92
C ILE A 14 -28.56 6.92 25.08
N ALA A 15 -28.19 5.65 25.24
CA ALA A 15 -26.83 5.20 25.07
C ALA A 15 -26.48 5.44 23.60
N PHE A 16 -25.88 6.59 23.30
CA PHE A 16 -25.19 6.78 22.04
C PHE A 16 -24.17 5.63 21.94
N PRO A 17 -24.24 4.76 20.92
CA PRO A 17 -23.20 3.79 20.71
C PRO A 17 -21.92 4.60 20.50
N SER A 18 -21.04 4.56 21.50
CA SER A 18 -19.68 5.03 21.35
C SER A 18 -19.12 4.24 20.19
N ASN A 19 -18.93 4.91 19.05
CA ASN A 19 -18.27 4.35 17.89
C ASN A 19 -16.92 3.84 18.39
N ILE A 20 -16.81 2.53 18.59
CA ILE A 20 -15.54 1.86 18.77
C ILE A 20 -14.86 2.08 17.42
N PHE A 21 -14.04 3.14 17.33
CA PHE A 21 -13.14 3.33 16.21
C PHE A 21 -12.40 2.01 16.05
N GLY A 22 -12.62 1.34 14.91
CA GLY A 22 -12.05 0.03 14.65
C GLY A 22 -10.54 0.11 14.81
N GLN A 23 -10.04 -0.49 15.88
CA GLN A 23 -8.62 -0.58 16.14
C GLN A 23 -8.07 -1.78 15.39
N PHE A 24 -7.06 -1.56 14.54
CA PHE A 24 -6.52 -2.60 13.69
C PHE A 24 -5.11 -3.00 14.13
N SER A 25 -4.89 -4.32 14.13
CA SER A 25 -3.59 -4.98 14.13
C SER A 25 -3.30 -5.51 12.74
N SER A 26 -2.03 -5.85 12.47
CA SER A 26 -1.64 -6.46 11.19
C SER A 26 -2.38 -7.77 10.90
N GLN A 27 -2.89 -8.44 11.94
CA GLN A 27 -3.65 -9.69 11.81
C GLN A 27 -5.10 -9.48 11.36
N ASN A 28 -5.76 -8.42 11.85
CA ASN A 28 -7.19 -8.18 11.56
C ASN A 28 -7.45 -7.12 10.49
N TYR A 29 -6.40 -6.41 10.03
CA TYR A 29 -6.50 -5.41 8.97
C TYR A 29 -6.88 -6.09 7.64
N PRO A 30 -7.93 -5.62 6.94
CA PRO A 30 -8.47 -6.31 5.78
C PRO A 30 -7.56 -6.22 4.55
N ASP A 31 -7.59 -7.21 3.67
CA ASP A 31 -6.90 -7.15 2.37
C ASP A 31 -7.86 -6.59 1.30
N PRO A 32 -7.52 -5.47 0.61
CA PRO A 32 -8.43 -4.85 -0.35
C PRO A 32 -8.71 -5.70 -1.60
N ARG A 33 -7.96 -6.78 -1.81
CA ARG A 33 -8.11 -7.69 -2.96
C ARG A 33 -9.13 -8.80 -2.68
N THR A 34 -9.21 -9.27 -1.43
CA THR A 34 -10.09 -10.38 -1.03
C THR A 34 -11.24 -9.93 -0.12
N GLU A 35 -11.09 -8.82 0.58
CA GLU A 35 -12.07 -8.24 1.51
C GLU A 35 -12.44 -6.78 1.16
N PRO A 36 -12.81 -6.46 -0.10
CA PRO A 36 -12.99 -5.08 -0.56
C PRO A 36 -14.02 -4.29 0.26
N LEU A 37 -15.12 -4.92 0.65
CA LEU A 37 -16.17 -4.26 1.44
C LEU A 37 -15.67 -3.79 2.81
N ARG A 38 -14.75 -4.54 3.46
CA ARG A 38 -14.13 -4.15 4.73
C ARG A 38 -13.14 -2.99 4.55
N CYS A 39 -12.60 -2.83 3.35
CA CYS A 39 -11.75 -1.73 2.93
C CYS A 39 -12.53 -0.53 2.36
N LYS A 40 -13.87 -0.55 2.45
CA LYS A 40 -14.76 0.48 1.87
C LYS A 40 -14.61 0.62 0.35
N LEU A 41 -14.44 -0.52 -0.32
CA LEU A 41 -14.46 -0.66 -1.77
C LEU A 41 -15.64 -1.53 -2.21
N LEU A 42 -16.20 -1.23 -3.38
CA LEU A 42 -17.25 -2.06 -4.00
C LEU A 42 -16.67 -3.30 -4.70
N LEU A 43 -15.43 -3.22 -5.16
CA LEU A 43 -14.73 -4.25 -5.92
C LEU A 43 -13.29 -4.39 -5.40
N PRO A 44 -12.63 -5.54 -5.65
CA PRO A 44 -11.20 -5.70 -5.35
C PRO A 44 -10.36 -4.53 -5.87
N GLY A 45 -9.40 -4.08 -5.06
CA GLY A 45 -8.56 -2.91 -5.41
C GLY A 45 -7.23 -2.87 -4.67
N GLN A 46 -6.58 -1.70 -4.72
CA GLN A 46 -5.25 -1.48 -4.15
C GLN A 46 -5.26 -0.62 -2.89
N ILE A 47 -6.39 -0.01 -2.54
CA ILE A 47 -6.49 0.90 -1.39
C ILE A 47 -7.39 0.27 -0.35
N CYS A 48 -6.87 0.11 0.86
CA CYS A 48 -7.67 -0.23 2.01
C CYS A 48 -7.77 0.97 2.95
N ASP A 49 -9.00 1.43 3.19
CA ASP A 49 -9.27 2.56 4.07
C ASP A 49 -10.52 2.29 4.93
N PRO A 50 -10.43 1.32 5.86
CA PRO A 50 -11.56 0.97 6.72
C PRO A 50 -11.96 2.10 7.68
N SER A 51 -11.07 3.08 7.89
CA SER A 51 -11.26 4.23 8.79
C SER A 51 -11.82 5.47 8.10
N ASP A 52 -12.10 5.40 6.80
CA ASP A 52 -12.65 6.50 5.99
C ASP A 52 -11.82 7.79 6.12
N ILE A 53 -10.49 7.64 6.04
CA ILE A 53 -9.54 8.75 6.06
C ILE A 53 -9.64 9.55 4.76
N LEU A 54 -9.84 8.87 3.64
CA LEU A 54 -10.10 9.44 2.33
C LEU A 54 -11.60 9.42 2.07
N ASN A 55 -12.11 10.48 1.44
CA ASN A 55 -13.45 10.42 0.89
C ASN A 55 -13.50 9.54 -0.38
N ASP A 56 -14.71 9.21 -0.84
CA ASP A 56 -14.88 8.31 -1.99
C ASP A 56 -14.22 8.84 -3.28
N ALA A 57 -14.21 10.15 -3.51
CA ALA A 57 -13.60 10.74 -4.70
C ALA A 57 -12.07 10.65 -4.65
N GLU A 58 -11.49 10.93 -3.49
CA GLU A 58 -10.06 10.77 -3.21
C GLU A 58 -9.60 9.33 -3.36
N ARG A 59 -10.36 8.39 -2.80
CA ARG A 59 -10.07 6.95 -2.89
C ARG A 59 -10.13 6.47 -4.34
N ARG A 60 -11.15 6.87 -5.11
CA ARG A 60 -11.23 6.55 -6.54
C ARG A 60 -10.05 7.11 -7.32
N LYS A 61 -9.73 8.40 -7.14
CA LYS A 61 -8.61 9.06 -7.82
C LYS A 61 -7.29 8.35 -7.56
N LEU A 62 -7.00 8.03 -6.30
CA LEU A 62 -5.76 7.33 -5.95
C LEU A 62 -5.73 5.91 -6.53
N ASN A 63 -6.88 5.22 -6.58
CA ASN A 63 -6.97 3.87 -7.14
C ASN A 63 -6.73 3.89 -8.65
N GLU A 64 -7.36 4.83 -9.36
CA GLU A 64 -7.14 5.07 -10.80
C GLU A 64 -5.67 5.39 -11.07
N LYS A 65 -5.03 6.21 -10.24
CA LYS A 65 -3.61 6.52 -10.36
C LYS A 65 -2.72 5.28 -10.21
N ILE A 66 -3.00 4.42 -9.22
CA ILE A 66 -2.26 3.17 -9.02
C ILE A 66 -2.45 2.25 -10.23
N GLN A 67 -3.67 2.13 -10.76
CA GLN A 67 -3.95 1.31 -11.94
C GLN A 67 -3.23 1.85 -13.19
N GLN A 68 -3.28 3.16 -13.41
CA GLN A 68 -2.55 3.83 -14.50
C GLN A 68 -1.06 3.53 -14.40
N LEU A 69 -0.45 3.71 -13.22
CA LEU A 69 0.98 3.47 -13.02
C LEU A 69 1.34 1.98 -13.09
N GLY A 70 0.42 1.08 -12.70
CA GLY A 70 0.60 -0.36 -12.88
C GLY A 70 0.68 -0.77 -14.35
N SER A 71 -0.02 -0.09 -15.25
CA SER A 71 0.10 -0.33 -16.70
C SER A 71 1.49 0.03 -17.25
N VAL A 72 2.18 1.00 -16.64
CA VAL A 72 3.55 1.40 -17.02
C VAL A 72 4.54 0.29 -16.68
N THR A 73 4.37 -0.39 -15.55
CA THR A 73 5.26 -1.47 -15.12
C THR A 73 4.90 -2.83 -15.70
N ALA A 74 3.73 -2.97 -16.33
CA ALA A 74 3.21 -4.23 -16.86
C ALA A 74 4.11 -4.87 -17.93
N GLN A 75 4.90 -4.06 -18.66
CA GLN A 75 5.81 -4.54 -19.72
C GLN A 75 7.25 -4.73 -19.25
N ILE A 76 7.53 -4.45 -17.97
CA ILE A 76 8.87 -4.50 -17.42
C ILE A 76 9.13 -5.91 -16.92
N ARG A 77 10.07 -6.62 -17.55
CA ARG A 77 10.42 -7.97 -17.10
C ARG A 77 11.20 -7.92 -15.79
N ASN A 78 10.63 -8.51 -14.73
CA ASN A 78 11.35 -8.67 -13.47
C ASN A 78 12.50 -9.68 -13.63
N THR A 79 13.72 -9.26 -13.29
CA THR A 79 14.94 -10.08 -13.40
C THR A 79 15.27 -10.82 -12.10
N SER A 80 14.37 -10.85 -11.12
CA SER A 80 14.55 -11.70 -9.94
C SER A 80 14.38 -13.18 -10.31
N PRO A 81 15.26 -14.09 -9.84
CA PRO A 81 15.13 -15.52 -10.09
C PRO A 81 13.76 -16.10 -9.70
N GLN A 82 13.15 -15.58 -8.63
CA GLN A 82 11.84 -16.05 -8.14
C GLN A 82 10.67 -15.63 -9.04
N CYS A 83 10.88 -14.64 -9.93
CA CYS A 83 9.86 -14.10 -10.82
C CYS A 83 9.94 -14.64 -12.25
N VAL A 84 10.94 -15.46 -12.58
CA VAL A 84 11.11 -16.01 -13.94
C VAL A 84 9.90 -16.85 -14.37
N GLY A 85 9.29 -17.58 -13.44
CA GLY A 85 8.07 -18.38 -13.69
C GLY A 85 6.78 -17.56 -13.71
N SER A 86 6.84 -16.27 -13.38
CA SER A 86 5.70 -15.37 -13.27
C SER A 86 5.92 -14.09 -14.08
N PRO A 87 6.07 -14.17 -15.43
CA PRO A 87 6.44 -13.02 -16.26
C PRO A 87 5.41 -11.88 -16.23
N ASN A 88 4.16 -12.17 -15.82
CA ASN A 88 3.09 -11.18 -15.68
C ASN A 88 3.05 -10.54 -14.28
N GLN A 89 3.90 -10.96 -13.35
CA GLN A 89 3.97 -10.40 -12.00
C GLN A 89 5.00 -9.30 -11.93
N ASN A 90 4.50 -8.08 -11.96
CA ASN A 90 5.30 -6.87 -11.87
C ASN A 90 5.03 -6.15 -10.54
N LEU A 91 5.52 -4.93 -10.42
CA LEU A 91 5.33 -4.10 -9.24
C LEU A 91 3.85 -4.00 -8.85
N GLN A 92 3.50 -4.51 -7.67
CA GLN A 92 2.18 -4.37 -7.08
C GLN A 92 2.25 -3.37 -5.94
N ILE A 93 1.46 -2.30 -5.98
CA ILE A 93 1.40 -1.31 -4.90
C ILE A 93 0.07 -1.43 -4.18
N ILE A 94 0.10 -1.57 -2.86
CA ILE A 94 -1.07 -1.53 -1.98
C ILE A 94 -0.89 -0.40 -0.97
N VAL A 95 -1.96 0.34 -0.72
CA VAL A 95 -2.02 1.42 0.27
C VAL A 95 -2.98 1.02 1.39
N ALA A 96 -2.49 1.05 2.62
CA ALA A 96 -3.26 0.82 3.83
C ALA A 96 -3.34 2.12 4.64
N LEU A 97 -4.56 2.63 4.81
CA LEU A 97 -4.88 3.81 5.59
C LEU A 97 -5.50 3.36 6.92
N ILE A 98 -4.95 3.84 8.02
CA ILE A 98 -5.38 3.44 9.35
C ILE A 98 -5.48 4.67 10.25
N GLU A 99 -6.52 4.73 11.07
CA GLU A 99 -6.68 5.84 12.00
C GLU A 99 -5.57 5.85 13.06
N LYS A 100 -5.31 4.69 13.67
CA LYS A 100 -4.28 4.47 14.69
C LYS A 100 -3.88 3.00 14.69
N ILE A 101 -2.59 2.70 14.84
CA ILE A 101 -2.08 1.34 14.95
C ILE A 101 -2.22 0.84 16.39
N GLY A 102 -2.60 -0.43 16.54
CA GLY A 102 -2.71 -1.10 17.82
C GLY A 102 -4.15 -1.19 18.32
N VAL A 103 -4.37 -2.08 19.29
CA VAL A 103 -5.69 -2.34 19.92
C VAL A 103 -5.82 -1.63 21.28
N ASN A 104 -4.69 -1.21 21.83
CA ASN A 104 -4.63 -0.40 23.04
C ASN A 104 -4.02 0.96 22.69
N PRO A 105 -4.71 2.08 22.97
CA PRO A 105 -4.20 3.42 22.67
C PRO A 105 -2.93 3.80 23.43
N LEU A 106 -2.60 3.09 24.51
CA LEU A 106 -1.41 3.33 25.34
C LEU A 106 -0.17 2.56 24.87
N ASP A 107 -0.33 1.59 23.95
CA ASP A 107 0.81 0.81 23.49
C ASP A 107 1.71 1.64 22.56
N PRO A 108 3.04 1.47 22.65
CA PRO A 108 3.95 2.11 21.73
C PRO A 108 3.69 1.62 20.30
N VAL A 109 3.61 2.58 19.37
CA VAL A 109 3.35 2.27 17.96
C VAL A 109 4.65 1.90 17.25
N ASP A 110 4.69 0.66 16.76
CA ASP A 110 5.76 0.14 15.91
C ASP A 110 5.20 -0.07 14.49
N ILE A 111 5.16 1.01 13.71
CA ILE A 111 4.63 1.00 12.34
C ILE A 111 5.45 0.09 11.42
N GLU A 112 6.76 -0.04 11.64
CA GLU A 112 7.62 -0.90 10.85
C GLU A 112 7.24 -2.36 11.05
N ARG A 113 7.09 -2.81 12.29
CA ARG A 113 6.61 -4.17 12.59
C ARG A 113 5.22 -4.41 12.04
N PHE A 114 4.29 -3.48 12.26
CA PHE A 114 2.93 -3.57 11.73
C PHE A 114 2.95 -3.78 10.21
N THR A 115 3.70 -2.94 9.49
CA THR A 115 3.75 -2.93 8.02
C THR A 115 4.40 -4.20 7.48
N ASN A 116 5.50 -4.67 8.09
CA ASN A 116 6.14 -5.93 7.71
C ASN A 116 5.23 -7.13 7.95
N SER A 117 4.58 -7.22 9.12
CA SER A 117 3.63 -8.31 9.40
C SER A 117 2.43 -8.29 8.45
N LEU A 118 1.92 -7.10 8.11
CA LEU A 118 0.80 -6.96 7.18
C LEU A 118 1.18 -7.38 5.76
N ARG A 119 2.38 -6.99 5.28
CA ARG A 119 2.90 -7.47 3.99
C ARG A 119 3.01 -8.99 3.94
N LEU A 120 3.55 -9.62 4.99
CA LEU A 120 3.66 -11.08 5.05
C LEU A 120 2.29 -11.76 5.00
N LYS A 121 1.29 -11.22 5.72
CA LYS A 121 -0.10 -11.67 5.63
C LYS A 121 -0.63 -11.59 4.19
N TYR A 122 -0.47 -10.45 3.52
CA TYR A 122 -0.92 -10.25 2.15
C TYR A 122 -0.19 -11.12 1.12
N LEU A 123 1.10 -11.40 1.33
CA LEU A 123 1.87 -12.28 0.44
C LEU A 123 1.41 -13.73 0.56
N ASN A 124 1.17 -14.21 1.79
CA ASN A 124 0.71 -15.57 2.04
C ASN A 124 -0.62 -15.89 1.34
N PHE A 125 -1.50 -14.89 1.18
CA PHE A 125 -2.76 -15.06 0.44
C PHE A 125 -2.59 -15.25 -1.07
N GLN A 126 -1.48 -14.82 -1.66
CA GLN A 126 -1.29 -14.94 -3.11
C GLN A 126 -0.57 -16.25 -3.51
N GLU A 127 0.00 -17.00 -2.55
CA GLU A 127 0.80 -18.21 -2.80
C GLU A 127 1.94 -17.99 -3.81
N LEU A 128 2.48 -16.77 -3.87
CA LEU A 128 3.50 -16.39 -4.83
C LEU A 128 4.90 -16.49 -4.24
N ASN A 129 5.82 -17.06 -5.02
CA ASN A 129 7.24 -17.05 -4.71
C ASN A 129 7.92 -15.72 -5.12
N CYS A 130 7.30 -14.97 -6.03
CA CYS A 130 7.75 -13.67 -6.54
C CYS A 130 7.10 -12.54 -5.74
N ASP A 131 7.86 -11.92 -4.85
CA ASP A 131 7.40 -10.87 -3.95
C ASP A 131 7.78 -9.49 -4.49
N THR A 132 6.88 -8.95 -5.33
CA THR A 132 6.98 -7.61 -5.92
C THR A 132 6.10 -6.58 -5.22
N LEU A 133 5.51 -6.94 -4.07
CA LEU A 133 4.56 -6.10 -3.35
C LEU A 133 5.27 -4.94 -2.66
N VAL A 134 4.83 -3.71 -2.94
CA VAL A 134 5.12 -2.52 -2.14
C VAL A 134 3.88 -2.17 -1.34
N LEU A 135 4.02 -2.18 -0.02
CA LEU A 135 2.95 -1.80 0.90
C LEU A 135 3.30 -0.47 1.55
N ILE A 136 2.42 0.52 1.35
CA ILE A 136 2.49 1.84 1.99
C ILE A 136 1.44 1.86 3.11
N VAL A 137 1.87 2.07 4.35
CA VAL A 137 0.96 2.24 5.50
C VAL A 137 1.01 3.70 5.94
N ASN A 138 -0.15 4.35 6.02
CA ASN A 138 -0.31 5.68 6.59
C ASN A 138 -1.19 5.58 7.85
N SER A 139 -0.59 5.81 9.02
CA SER A 139 -1.32 5.95 10.28
C SER A 139 -1.57 7.42 10.61
N ARG A 140 -2.83 7.84 10.51
CA ARG A 140 -3.23 9.25 10.60
C ARG A 140 -2.94 9.86 11.98
N ARG A 141 -3.41 9.23 13.07
CA ARG A 141 -3.22 9.75 14.44
C ARG A 141 -1.81 9.56 14.95
N ASP A 142 -1.10 8.52 14.50
CA ASP A 142 0.29 8.31 14.87
C ASP A 142 1.24 9.22 14.07
N ARG A 143 0.74 9.90 13.03
CA ARG A 143 1.49 10.79 12.13
C ARG A 143 2.70 10.09 11.51
N GLN A 144 2.54 8.82 11.17
CA GLN A 144 3.60 7.98 10.64
C GLN A 144 3.18 7.39 9.30
N VAL A 145 4.11 7.43 8.35
CA VAL A 145 3.99 6.73 7.07
C VAL A 145 5.19 5.81 6.97
N PHE A 146 4.95 4.55 6.65
CA PHE A 146 6.01 3.58 6.43
C PHE A 146 5.77 2.83 5.13
N THR A 147 6.85 2.45 4.46
CA THR A 147 6.77 1.71 3.21
C THR A 147 7.74 0.54 3.27
N VAL A 148 7.23 -0.63 2.91
CA VAL A 148 8.03 -1.84 2.73
C VAL A 148 7.89 -2.32 1.29
N ALA A 149 8.99 -2.82 0.74
CA ALA A 149 8.99 -3.46 -0.57
C ALA A 149 9.36 -4.94 -0.44
N GLY A 150 8.77 -5.74 -1.32
CA GLY A 150 9.13 -7.11 -1.59
C GLY A 150 10.58 -7.22 -2.07
N LYS A 151 11.24 -8.33 -1.71
CA LYS A 151 12.63 -8.57 -2.11
C LYS A 151 12.80 -8.58 -3.63
N ASP A 152 11.79 -9.05 -4.35
CA ASP A 152 11.81 -9.19 -5.80
C ASP A 152 11.40 -7.91 -6.52
N ALA A 153 10.90 -6.89 -5.81
CA ALA A 153 10.70 -5.55 -6.38
C ALA A 153 12.04 -4.84 -6.70
N LYS A 154 13.16 -5.29 -6.11
CA LYS A 154 14.51 -4.70 -6.27
C LYS A 154 14.56 -3.19 -5.99
N LEU A 155 13.74 -2.71 -5.07
CA LEU A 155 13.75 -1.33 -4.59
C LEU A 155 14.58 -1.23 -3.31
N SER A 156 15.54 -0.31 -3.27
CA SER A 156 16.36 -0.09 -2.07
C SER A 156 15.58 0.65 -0.98
N ARG A 157 16.02 0.51 0.27
CA ARG A 157 15.49 1.28 1.39
C ARG A 157 15.58 2.79 1.14
N ASP A 158 16.68 3.25 0.54
CA ASP A 158 16.90 4.66 0.24
C ASP A 158 15.91 5.21 -0.79
N VAL A 159 15.50 4.39 -1.76
CA VAL A 159 14.44 4.75 -2.72
C VAL A 159 13.12 4.98 -1.98
N LEU A 160 12.73 4.07 -1.08
CA LEU A 160 11.49 4.19 -0.31
C LEU A 160 11.53 5.39 0.65
N GLN A 161 12.66 5.61 1.32
CA GLN A 161 12.86 6.78 2.16
C GLN A 161 12.80 8.07 1.36
N THR A 162 13.42 8.13 0.18
CA THR A 162 13.39 9.31 -0.69
C THR A 162 11.97 9.61 -1.17
N ALA A 163 11.19 8.57 -1.51
CA ALA A 163 9.78 8.71 -1.87
C ALA A 163 9.01 9.43 -0.76
N PHE A 164 9.19 9.02 0.50
CA PHE A 164 8.54 9.67 1.64
C PHE A 164 9.05 11.11 1.87
N HIS A 165 10.36 11.32 1.91
CA HIS A 165 10.94 12.64 2.22
C HIS A 165 10.53 13.71 1.20
N ARG A 166 10.43 13.37 -0.09
CA ARG A 166 9.95 14.30 -1.13
C ARG A 166 8.50 14.73 -0.94
N ASN A 167 7.70 13.92 -0.25
CA ASN A 167 6.25 14.11 -0.12
C ASN A 167 5.80 14.47 1.30
N ILE A 168 6.72 14.55 2.27
CA ILE A 168 6.41 14.82 3.69
C ILE A 168 5.63 16.13 3.89
N GLY A 169 5.85 17.13 3.03
CA GLY A 169 5.12 18.40 3.06
C GLY A 169 3.62 18.21 2.91
N HIS A 170 3.18 17.32 2.02
CA HIS A 170 1.77 17.01 1.81
C HIS A 170 1.14 16.34 3.04
N PHE A 171 1.83 15.37 3.65
CA PHE A 171 1.36 14.71 4.87
C PHE A 171 1.22 15.67 6.06
N ARG A 172 2.17 16.61 6.22
CA ARG A 172 2.12 17.64 7.27
C ARG A 172 0.93 18.59 7.12
N GLN A 173 0.46 18.79 5.89
CA GLN A 173 -0.69 19.65 5.56
C GLN A 173 -2.02 18.89 5.56
N GLY A 174 -2.02 17.58 5.82
CA GLY A 174 -3.22 16.74 5.71
C GLY A 174 -3.61 16.40 4.27
N HIS A 175 -2.79 16.75 3.28
CA HIS A 175 -2.99 16.42 1.87
C HIS A 175 -2.57 14.98 1.57
N TYR A 176 -3.22 14.00 2.19
CA TYR A 176 -2.83 12.58 2.14
C TYR A 176 -2.78 12.02 0.72
N VAL A 177 -3.78 12.34 -0.12
CA VAL A 177 -3.81 11.87 -1.51
C VAL A 177 -2.60 12.36 -2.29
N LEU A 178 -2.27 13.65 -2.23
CA LEU A 178 -1.10 14.19 -2.94
C LEU A 178 0.21 13.56 -2.45
N GLY A 179 0.33 13.36 -1.14
CA GLY A 179 1.50 12.71 -0.56
C GLY A 179 1.66 11.26 -1.02
N LEU A 180 0.56 10.51 -1.06
CA LEU A 180 0.54 9.12 -1.54
C LEU A 180 0.79 9.03 -3.05
N GLU A 181 0.12 9.87 -3.86
CA GLU A 181 0.33 9.93 -5.31
C GLU A 181 1.81 10.16 -5.64
N GLY A 182 2.44 11.17 -5.03
CA GLY A 182 3.85 11.48 -5.27
C GLY A 182 4.81 10.39 -4.80
N MET A 183 4.48 9.66 -3.71
CA MET A 183 5.27 8.49 -3.29
C MET A 183 5.19 7.37 -4.34
N ILE A 184 3.99 7.06 -4.81
CA ILE A 184 3.71 5.99 -5.77
C ILE A 184 4.37 6.30 -7.11
N GLU A 185 4.28 7.54 -7.60
CA GLU A 185 4.97 7.99 -8.81
C GLU A 185 6.49 7.81 -8.72
N TYR A 186 7.10 8.22 -7.60
CA TYR A 186 8.54 8.08 -7.41
C TYR A 186 8.98 6.61 -7.35
N ILE A 187 8.20 5.77 -6.67
CA ILE A 187 8.47 4.32 -6.55
C ILE A 187 8.39 3.65 -7.93
N VAL A 188 7.35 3.95 -8.71
CA VAL A 188 7.15 3.39 -10.05
C VAL A 188 8.26 3.84 -11.01
N SER A 189 8.62 5.13 -10.96
CA SER A 189 9.74 5.66 -11.74
C SER A 189 11.06 4.97 -11.37
N SER A 190 11.34 4.79 -10.07
CA SER A 190 12.55 4.11 -9.60
C SER A 190 12.57 2.63 -10.00
N TYR A 191 11.44 1.93 -9.88
CA TYR A 191 11.30 0.55 -10.32
C TYR A 191 11.61 0.42 -11.82
N THR A 192 11.08 1.34 -12.61
CA THR A 192 11.26 1.37 -14.07
C THR A 192 12.73 1.54 -14.43
N SER A 193 13.41 2.51 -13.83
CA SER A 193 14.84 2.77 -14.06
C SER A 193 15.72 1.59 -13.67
N THR A 194 15.42 0.90 -12.56
CA THR A 194 16.22 -0.26 -12.11
C THR A 194 16.15 -1.44 -13.08
N HIS A 195 15.05 -1.63 -13.79
CA HIS A 195 14.83 -2.79 -14.65
C HIS A 195 15.11 -2.51 -16.14
N ILE A 196 14.98 -1.26 -16.61
CA ILE A 196 15.30 -0.91 -18.00
C ILE A 196 16.81 -0.91 -18.28
N VAL A 197 17.65 -0.57 -17.28
CA VAL A 197 19.12 -0.48 -17.45
C VAL A 197 19.78 -1.86 -17.64
N GLN A 198 19.03 -2.97 -17.55
CA GLN A 198 19.56 -4.33 -17.63
C GLN A 198 19.31 -5.05 -18.97
N VAL A 199 19.01 -4.35 -20.07
CA VAL A 199 18.98 -4.99 -21.41
C VAL A 199 20.40 -4.95 -22.00
N PRO A 200 21.11 -6.09 -22.13
CA PRO A 200 22.30 -6.13 -22.99
C PRO A 200 21.84 -5.84 -24.43
N SER A 201 22.49 -4.89 -25.07
CA SER A 201 22.37 -4.69 -26.52
C SER A 201 22.62 -6.02 -27.24
N PRO A 202 21.82 -6.39 -28.26
CA PRO A 202 22.14 -7.55 -29.07
C PRO A 202 23.49 -7.37 -29.77
N GLU A 203 24.20 -8.49 -29.87
CA GLU A 203 25.53 -8.69 -30.45
C GLU A 203 25.83 -7.82 -31.68
N VAL A 204 27.01 -7.18 -31.68
CA VAL A 204 27.70 -6.81 -32.91
C VAL A 204 29.09 -7.43 -32.87
N LEU A 205 29.24 -8.43 -33.75
CA LEU A 205 30.47 -9.00 -34.33
C LEU A 205 31.31 -9.93 -33.45
N GLY A 206 31.02 -11.23 -33.55
CA GLY A 206 32.02 -12.27 -33.38
C GLY A 206 33.16 -12.14 -34.41
N PRO A 207 34.35 -12.67 -34.12
CA PRO A 207 35.51 -12.56 -34.99
C PRO A 207 35.31 -13.43 -36.24
N THR A 208 35.30 -12.82 -37.42
CA THR A 208 35.56 -13.55 -38.66
C THR A 208 37.02 -13.99 -38.67
N ASN A 209 37.24 -15.25 -38.26
CA ASN A 209 38.44 -16.00 -38.58
C ASN A 209 38.54 -16.14 -40.11
N ASN A 210 39.32 -15.28 -40.75
CA ASN A 210 39.86 -15.52 -42.08
C ASN A 210 41.38 -15.64 -41.95
N GLY A 211 41.89 -16.86 -42.09
CA GLY A 211 43.32 -17.13 -42.05
C GLY A 211 43.63 -18.62 -42.12
N LEU A 212 43.14 -19.29 -43.16
CA LEU A 212 43.65 -20.59 -43.59
C LEU A 212 44.29 -20.42 -44.98
N GLU A 213 45.53 -20.89 -45.08
CA GLU A 213 46.25 -21.31 -46.31
C GLU A 213 46.54 -20.27 -47.40
N SER A 214 47.78 -19.75 -47.42
CA SER A 214 48.85 -20.17 -48.36
C SER A 214 50.20 -19.63 -47.91
#